data_AF-A0A0H3GXW5-F1
#
_entry.id   AF-A0A0H3GXW5-F1
#
_cell.length_a   1.000
_cell.length_b   1.000
_cell.length_c   1.000
_cell.angle_alpha   90.00
_cell.angle_beta   90.00
_cell.angle_gamma   90.00
#
_symmetry.space_group_name_H-M   'P 1'
#
loop_
_entity.id
_entity.type
_entity.pdbx_description
1 polymer ?
#
loop_
_entity_poly.entity_id
_entity_poly.type
_entity_poly.pdbx_seq_one_letter_code
_entity_poly.pdbx_strand_id
1 'polypeptide(L)'
;MSTEIYEKIMTDLEFDRDNLEEVWRQQPRLLMEYGARLARAEREVADAKLSLDAIEAKIYDIERKNLSMNGIKFNESVLEAKVRTSPQYLAKRQKLDDARLIADIYKHAVTAFSHRRDMIVQASKMAIVEIERLGAERFTPTR
;
A
#
# COMPACT_ATOMS: atom_id res chain seq x y z
N MET A 1 0.43 13.01 -7.29
CA MET A 1 0.43 11.53 -7.33
C MET A 1 0.02 10.88 -6.02
N SER A 2 0.78 10.96 -4.91
CA SER A 2 0.34 10.34 -3.64
C SER A 2 -1.00 10.90 -3.13
N THR A 3 -1.21 12.21 -3.24
CA THR A 3 -2.48 12.87 -2.89
C THR A 3 -3.65 12.37 -3.72
N GLU A 4 -3.49 12.25 -5.05
CA GLU A 4 -4.56 11.76 -5.95
C GLU A 4 -4.92 10.29 -5.66
N ILE A 5 -3.92 9.46 -5.34
CA ILE A 5 -4.15 8.07 -4.91
C ILE A 5 -4.96 8.04 -3.61
N TYR A 6 -4.57 8.88 -2.64
CA TYR A 6 -5.26 8.98 -1.35
C TYR A 6 -6.71 9.45 -1.51
N GLU A 7 -6.95 10.54 -2.24
CA GLU A 7 -8.29 11.07 -2.48
C GLU A 7 -9.20 10.04 -3.14
N LYS A 8 -8.70 9.32 -4.17
CA LYS A 8 -9.46 8.24 -4.80
C LYS A 8 -9.79 7.11 -3.82
N ILE A 9 -8.83 6.70 -2.98
CA ILE A 9 -9.08 5.66 -1.96
C ILE A 9 -10.17 6.12 -1.00
N MET A 10 -10.11 7.38 -0.53
CA MET A 10 -11.12 7.92 0.39
C MET A 10 -12.51 7.94 -0.22
N THR A 11 -12.65 8.36 -1.49
CA THR A 11 -13.93 8.32 -2.20
C THR A 11 -14.44 6.88 -2.37
N ASP A 12 -13.59 5.94 -2.79
CA ASP A 12 -14.02 4.54 -2.98
C ASP A 12 -14.35 3.84 -1.64
N LEU A 13 -13.78 4.30 -0.53
CA LEU A 13 -14.07 3.79 0.81
C LEU A 13 -15.42 4.27 1.36
N GLU A 14 -16.06 5.25 0.73
CA GLU A 14 -17.38 5.74 1.14
C GLU A 14 -18.38 4.60 1.30
N PHE A 15 -19.24 4.74 2.31
CA PHE A 15 -20.19 3.72 2.71
C PHE A 15 -21.57 4.36 2.86
N ASP A 16 -22.47 4.00 1.95
CA ASP A 16 -23.87 4.40 2.00
C ASP A 16 -24.71 3.29 2.67
N ARG A 17 -25.21 3.57 3.87
CA ARG A 17 -26.05 2.65 4.63
C ARG A 17 -27.44 2.49 4.03
N ASP A 18 -27.95 3.50 3.33
CA ASP A 18 -29.30 3.49 2.77
C ASP A 18 -29.34 2.76 1.42
N ASN A 19 -28.17 2.48 0.83
CA ASN A 19 -28.01 1.71 -0.40
C ASN A 19 -27.05 0.52 -0.22
N LEU A 20 -27.35 -0.36 0.73
CA LEU A 20 -26.53 -1.55 0.98
C LEU A 20 -26.36 -2.41 -0.28
N GLU A 21 -27.40 -2.58 -1.11
CA GLU A 21 -27.32 -3.43 -2.29
C GLU A 21 -26.18 -3.03 -3.24
N GLU A 22 -26.05 -1.72 -3.52
CA GLU A 22 -24.97 -1.24 -4.39
C GLU A 22 -23.60 -1.35 -3.71
N VAL A 23 -23.53 -1.01 -2.42
CA VAL A 23 -22.31 -1.14 -1.63
C VAL A 23 -21.78 -2.59 -1.63
N TRP A 24 -22.67 -3.58 -1.50
CA TRP A 24 -22.35 -5.01 -1.56
C TRP A 24 -21.83 -5.42 -2.93
N ARG A 25 -22.45 -4.96 -4.02
CA ARG A 25 -22.01 -5.25 -5.40
C ARG A 25 -20.61 -4.72 -5.68
N GLN A 26 -20.29 -3.53 -5.16
CA GLN A 26 -19.01 -2.87 -5.44
C GLN A 26 -17.86 -3.40 -4.57
N GLN A 27 -18.12 -3.84 -3.34
CA GLN A 27 -17.10 -4.26 -2.38
C GLN A 27 -16.07 -5.28 -2.93
N PRO A 28 -16.46 -6.43 -3.54
CA PRO A 28 -15.49 -7.41 -4.04
C PRO A 28 -14.67 -6.84 -5.21
N ARG A 29 -15.28 -6.01 -6.06
CA ARG A 29 -14.59 -5.32 -7.15
C ARG A 29 -13.52 -4.38 -6.61
N LEU A 30 -13.86 -3.53 -5.64
CA LEU A 30 -12.92 -2.59 -5.03
C LEU A 30 -11.77 -3.32 -4.34
N LEU A 31 -12.07 -4.37 -3.56
CA LEU A 31 -11.04 -5.17 -2.90
C LEU A 31 -10.06 -5.80 -3.91
N MET A 32 -10.57 -6.33 -5.03
CA MET A 32 -9.73 -6.89 -6.10
C MET A 32 -8.92 -5.80 -6.82
N GLU A 33 -9.53 -4.65 -7.10
CA GLU A 33 -8.86 -3.52 -7.74
C GLU A 33 -7.66 -3.03 -6.89
N TYR A 34 -7.87 -2.79 -5.60
CA TYR A 34 -6.80 -2.36 -4.70
C TYR A 34 -5.79 -3.45 -4.39
N GLY A 35 -6.21 -4.72 -4.34
CA GLY A 35 -5.29 -5.86 -4.26
C GLY A 35 -4.37 -5.96 -5.48
N ALA A 36 -4.90 -5.76 -6.69
CA ALA A 36 -4.10 -5.73 -7.90
C ALA A 36 -3.14 -4.53 -7.96
N ARG A 37 -3.58 -3.35 -7.50
CA ARG A 37 -2.72 -2.15 -7.37
C ARG A 37 -1.60 -2.38 -6.37
N LEU A 38 -1.88 -2.99 -5.21
CA LEU A 38 -0.88 -3.38 -4.24
C LEU A 38 0.16 -4.33 -4.84
N ALA A 39 -0.28 -5.41 -5.50
CA ALA A 39 0.64 -6.37 -6.12
C ALA A 39 1.57 -5.72 -7.17
N ARG A 40 1.06 -4.76 -7.94
CA ARG A 40 1.88 -3.98 -8.89
C ARG A 40 2.89 -3.08 -8.16
N ALA A 41 2.46 -2.38 -7.11
CA ALA A 41 3.37 -1.53 -6.32
C ALA A 41 4.45 -2.36 -5.60
N GLU A 42 4.12 -3.54 -5.06
CA GLU A 42 5.10 -4.47 -4.49
C GLU A 42 6.11 -4.97 -5.54
N ARG A 43 5.65 -5.18 -6.78
CA ARG A 43 6.54 -5.49 -7.89
C ARG A 43 7.51 -4.35 -8.18
N GLU A 44 7.03 -3.10 -8.21
CA GLU A 44 7.88 -1.91 -8.39
C GLU A 44 8.91 -1.77 -7.27
N VAL A 45 8.52 -2.06 -6.02
CA VAL A 45 9.47 -2.12 -4.88
C VAL A 45 10.56 -3.16 -5.12
N ALA A 46 10.20 -4.36 -5.57
CA ALA A 46 11.16 -5.42 -5.86
C ALA A 46 12.14 -5.02 -6.98
N ASP A 47 11.64 -4.45 -8.07
CA ASP A 47 12.46 -4.00 -9.20
C ASP A 47 13.37 -2.81 -8.82
N ALA A 48 12.89 -1.89 -7.99
CA ALA A 48 13.68 -0.78 -7.45
C ALA A 48 14.76 -1.28 -6.48
N LYS A 49 14.46 -2.28 -5.65
CA LYS A 49 15.43 -2.89 -4.72
C LYS A 49 16.54 -3.61 -5.49
N LEU A 50 16.19 -4.41 -6.49
CA LEU A 50 17.17 -5.06 -7.37
C LEU A 50 18.06 -4.02 -8.07
N SER A 51 17.47 -2.93 -8.55
CA SER A 51 18.22 -1.83 -9.17
C SER A 51 19.18 -1.12 -8.21
N LEU A 52 18.78 -0.97 -6.94
CA LEU A 52 19.63 -0.40 -5.89
C LEU A 52 20.81 -1.30 -5.58
N ASP A 53 20.56 -2.60 -5.40
CA ASP A 53 21.60 -3.59 -5.05
C ASP A 53 22.63 -3.70 -6.19
N ALA A 54 22.17 -3.68 -7.45
CA ALA A 54 23.06 -3.69 -8.61
C ALA A 54 23.95 -2.44 -8.71
N ILE A 55 23.40 -1.25 -8.41
CA ILE A 55 24.21 -0.02 -8.45
C ILE A 55 25.16 0.05 -7.27
N GLU A 56 24.75 -0.43 -6.10
CA GLU A 56 25.56 -0.49 -4.88
C GLU A 56 26.83 -1.31 -5.14
N ALA A 57 26.68 -2.54 -5.66
CA ALA A 57 27.80 -3.40 -6.04
C ALA A 57 28.72 -2.76 -7.08
N LYS A 58 28.15 -2.11 -8.12
CA LYS A 58 28.92 -1.44 -9.16
C LYS A 58 29.76 -0.28 -8.61
N ILE A 59 29.17 0.57 -7.75
CA ILE A 59 29.89 1.70 -7.15
C ILE A 59 30.97 1.19 -6.20
N TYR A 60 30.67 0.15 -5.42
CA TYR A 60 31.62 -0.48 -4.53
C TYR A 60 32.88 -0.94 -5.28
N ASP A 61 32.71 -1.64 -6.40
CA ASP A 61 33.83 -2.10 -7.24
C ASP A 61 34.64 -0.95 -7.83
N ILE A 62 33.97 0.12 -8.27
CA ILE A 62 34.61 1.31 -8.85
C ILE A 62 35.45 2.03 -7.78
N GLU A 63 34.86 2.32 -6.61
CA GLU A 63 35.53 3.03 -5.53
C GLU A 63 36.70 2.20 -4.97
N ARG A 64 36.54 0.88 -4.84
CA ARG A 64 37.63 -0.01 -4.40
C ARG A 64 38.81 0.03 -5.37
N LYS A 65 38.54 -0.05 -6.67
CA LYS A 65 39.58 0.05 -7.72
C LYS A 65 40.25 1.43 -7.68
N ASN A 66 39.47 2.51 -7.58
CA ASN A 66 40.00 3.88 -7.53
C ASN A 66 40.93 4.10 -6.33
N LEU A 67 40.54 3.65 -5.14
CA LEU A 67 41.36 3.77 -3.94
C LEU A 67 42.65 2.95 -4.04
N SER A 68 42.54 1.71 -4.56
CA SER A 68 43.68 0.84 -4.79
C SER A 68 44.67 1.41 -5.81
N MET A 69 44.18 1.96 -6.94
CA MET A 69 45.01 2.57 -7.98
C MET A 69 45.75 3.82 -7.48
N ASN A 70 45.12 4.58 -6.59
CA ASN A 70 45.72 5.78 -5.99
C ASN A 70 46.62 5.47 -4.78
N GLY A 71 46.82 4.18 -4.43
CA GLY A 71 47.63 3.77 -3.28
C GLY A 71 47.08 4.21 -1.92
N ILE A 72 45.80 4.58 -1.85
CA ILE A 72 45.17 5.05 -0.63
C ILE A 72 44.82 3.83 0.23
N LYS A 73 45.32 3.77 1.46
CA LYS A 73 44.87 2.76 2.43
C LYS A 73 43.42 3.08 2.83
N PHE A 74 42.54 2.10 2.70
CA PHE A 74 41.14 2.23 3.10
C PHE A 74 40.72 1.00 3.92
N ASN A 75 39.64 1.18 4.68
CA ASN A 75 38.93 0.08 5.33
C ASN A 75 37.52 -0.05 4.71
N GLU A 76 36.80 -1.07 5.14
CA GLU A 76 35.46 -1.36 4.60
C GLU A 76 34.46 -0.23 4.86
N SER A 77 34.51 0.41 6.03
CA SER A 77 33.59 1.48 6.39
C SER A 77 33.76 2.74 5.52
N VAL A 78 34.99 3.08 5.12
CA VAL A 78 35.26 4.17 4.18
C VAL A 78 34.66 3.87 2.81
N LEU A 79 34.76 2.62 2.36
CA LEU A 79 34.21 2.19 1.08
C LEU A 79 32.68 2.21 1.10
N GLU A 80 32.05 1.65 2.14
CA GLU A 80 30.60 1.74 2.35
C GLU A 80 30.10 3.18 2.39
N ALA A 81 30.82 4.08 3.09
CA ALA A 81 30.46 5.49 3.15
C ALA A 81 30.48 6.15 1.78
N LYS A 82 31.49 5.85 0.95
CA LYS A 82 31.59 6.35 -0.43
C LYS A 82 30.47 5.83 -1.32
N VAL A 83 30.09 4.56 -1.16
CA VAL A 83 28.97 3.97 -1.90
C VAL A 83 27.65 4.64 -1.51
N ARG A 84 27.36 4.75 -0.21
CA ARG A 84 26.10 5.32 0.30
C ARG A 84 25.94 6.81 0.03
N THR A 85 27.04 7.55 -0.13
CA THR A 85 27.03 8.98 -0.46
C THR A 85 27.09 9.26 -1.96
N SER A 86 27.26 8.23 -2.79
CA SER A 86 27.29 8.39 -4.24
C SER A 86 25.94 8.91 -4.77
N PRO A 87 25.92 9.93 -5.64
CA PRO A 87 24.68 10.43 -6.25
C PRO A 87 23.86 9.34 -6.96
N GLN A 88 24.53 8.36 -7.57
CA GLN A 88 23.85 7.26 -8.25
C GLN A 88 23.16 6.30 -7.27
N TYR A 89 23.80 6.03 -6.13
CA TYR A 89 23.19 5.23 -5.06
C TYR A 89 21.99 5.96 -4.46
N LEU A 90 22.17 7.23 -4.08
CA LEU A 90 21.11 8.05 -3.49
C LEU A 90 19.89 8.18 -4.40
N ALA A 91 20.09 8.38 -5.71
CA ALA A 91 19.00 8.44 -6.67
C ALA A 91 18.22 7.11 -6.78
N LYS A 92 18.91 5.96 -6.76
CA LYS A 92 18.25 4.64 -6.76
C LYS A 92 17.58 4.34 -5.43
N ARG A 93 18.18 4.80 -4.33
CA ARG A 93 17.61 4.66 -2.99
C ARG A 93 16.30 5.43 -2.86
N GLN A 94 16.28 6.68 -3.33
CA GLN A 94 15.06 7.49 -3.38
C GLN A 94 13.95 6.79 -4.16
N LYS A 95 14.24 6.23 -5.34
CA LYS A 95 13.25 5.47 -6.12
C LYS A 95 12.67 4.28 -5.37
N LEU A 96 13.49 3.56 -4.60
CA LEU A 96 13.02 2.46 -3.76
C LEU A 96 12.10 2.97 -2.64
N ASP A 97 12.48 4.06 -1.99
CA ASP A 97 11.69 4.64 -0.90
C ASP A 97 10.35 5.21 -1.44
N ASP A 98 10.34 5.83 -2.63
CA ASP A 98 9.12 6.27 -3.32
C ASP A 98 8.20 5.09 -3.69
N ALA A 99 8.76 3.99 -4.24
CA ALA A 99 7.97 2.80 -4.56
C ALA A 99 7.36 2.15 -3.31
N ARG A 100 8.10 2.15 -2.19
CA ARG A 100 7.62 1.64 -0.90
C ARG A 100 6.46 2.46 -0.35
N LEU A 101 6.56 3.79 -0.44
CA LEU A 101 5.47 4.68 -0.05
C LEU A 101 4.16 4.31 -0.77
N ILE A 102 4.22 4.07 -2.08
CA ILE A 102 3.03 3.68 -2.86
C ILE A 102 2.50 2.30 -2.46
N ALA A 103 3.39 1.32 -2.26
CA ALA A 103 3.00 -0.01 -1.81
C ALA A 103 2.34 0.02 -0.43
N ASP A 104 2.87 0.81 0.51
CA ASP A 104 2.32 0.95 1.85
C ASP A 104 0.94 1.62 1.83
N ILE A 105 0.73 2.65 1.00
CA ILE A 105 -0.60 3.26 0.80
C ILE A 105 -1.61 2.22 0.34
N TYR A 106 -1.28 1.41 -0.67
CA TYR A 106 -2.20 0.37 -1.16
C TYR A 106 -2.41 -0.76 -0.16
N LYS A 107 -1.40 -1.09 0.64
CA LYS A 107 -1.53 -2.06 1.73
C LYS A 107 -2.54 -1.60 2.76
N HIS A 108 -2.45 -0.34 3.19
CA HIS A 108 -3.44 0.27 4.07
C HIS A 108 -4.84 0.34 3.44
N ALA A 109 -4.94 0.62 2.13
CA ALA A 109 -6.20 0.60 1.42
C ALA A 109 -6.88 -0.77 1.46
N VAL A 110 -6.14 -1.86 1.15
CA VAL A 110 -6.68 -3.23 1.19
C VAL A 110 -7.18 -3.61 2.59
N THR A 111 -6.46 -3.22 3.64
CA THR A 111 -6.92 -3.40 5.03
C THR A 111 -8.18 -2.57 5.30
N ALA A 112 -8.24 -1.31 4.86
CA ALA A 112 -9.42 -0.47 5.02
C ALA A 112 -10.65 -1.05 4.31
N PHE A 113 -10.50 -1.59 3.09
CA PHE A 113 -11.58 -2.29 2.40
C PHE A 113 -12.02 -3.57 3.12
N SER A 114 -11.09 -4.24 3.82
CA SER A 114 -11.45 -5.39 4.65
C SER A 114 -12.31 -4.96 5.86
N HIS A 115 -11.97 -3.85 6.52
CA HIS A 115 -12.83 -3.28 7.57
C HIS A 115 -14.18 -2.80 7.01
N ARG A 116 -14.20 -2.17 5.83
CA ARG A 116 -15.43 -1.75 5.14
C ARG A 116 -16.35 -2.94 4.90
N ARG A 117 -15.83 -4.09 4.44
CA ARG A 117 -16.59 -5.34 4.32
C ARG A 117 -17.25 -5.74 5.64
N ASP A 118 -16.52 -5.65 6.75
CA ASP A 118 -17.05 -6.03 8.06
C ASP A 118 -18.15 -5.05 8.51
N MET A 119 -17.98 -3.75 8.27
CA MET A 119 -19.03 -2.73 8.50
C MET A 119 -20.28 -3.00 7.67
N ILE A 120 -20.13 -3.38 6.39
CA ILE A 120 -21.23 -3.76 5.50
C ILE A 120 -22.02 -4.93 6.09
N VAL A 121 -21.33 -5.97 6.56
CA VAL A 121 -21.98 -7.14 7.19
C VAL A 121 -22.76 -6.73 8.44
N GLN A 122 -22.20 -5.86 9.28
CA GLN A 122 -22.90 -5.39 10.48
C GLN A 122 -24.12 -4.52 10.14
N ALA A 123 -24.01 -3.63 9.16
CA ALA A 123 -25.12 -2.83 8.70
C ALA A 123 -26.27 -3.70 8.15
N SER A 124 -25.94 -4.75 7.39
CA SER A 124 -26.95 -5.72 6.92
C SER A 124 -27.64 -6.46 8.06
N LYS A 125 -26.89 -6.89 9.08
CA LYS A 125 -27.49 -7.50 10.28
C LYS A 125 -28.43 -6.55 11.00
N MET A 126 -28.03 -5.29 11.18
CA MET A 126 -28.87 -4.27 11.81
C MET A 126 -30.15 -4.03 10.99
N ALA A 127 -30.06 -3.99 9.66
CA ALA A 127 -31.22 -3.82 8.79
C ALA A 127 -32.21 -5.00 8.90
N ILE A 128 -31.70 -6.24 8.97
CA ILE A 128 -32.53 -7.44 9.17
C ILE A 128 -33.25 -7.38 10.52
N VAL A 129 -32.53 -7.08 11.60
CA VAL A 129 -33.12 -6.98 12.95
C VAL A 129 -34.20 -5.89 13.01
N GLU A 130 -33.98 -4.76 12.35
CA GLU A 130 -34.97 -3.68 12.30
C GLU A 130 -36.24 -4.11 11.55
N ILE A 131 -36.09 -4.82 10.42
CA ILE A 131 -37.23 -5.38 9.67
C ILE A 131 -38.00 -6.41 10.51
N GLU A 132 -37.30 -7.28 11.22
CA GLU A 132 -37.89 -8.28 12.11
C GLU A 132 -38.66 -7.62 13.26
N ARG A 133 -38.08 -6.57 13.87
CA ARG A 133 -38.73 -5.80 14.93
C ARG A 133 -39.99 -5.11 14.43
N LEU A 134 -39.93 -4.41 13.30
CA LEU A 134 -41.09 -3.77 12.68
C LEU A 134 -42.16 -4.79 12.27
N GLY A 135 -41.75 -5.98 11.84
CA GLY A 135 -42.65 -7.10 11.57
C GLY A 135 -43.35 -7.58 12.84
N ALA A 136 -42.59 -7.84 13.91
CA ALA A 136 -43.14 -8.29 15.19
C ALA A 136 -44.11 -7.28 15.81
N GLU A 137 -43.76 -5.98 15.79
CA GLU A 137 -44.60 -4.90 16.32
C GLU A 137 -45.95 -4.81 15.57
N ARG A 138 -46.01 -5.17 14.28
CA ARG A 138 -47.28 -5.23 13.51
C ARG A 138 -48.21 -6.37 13.95
N PHE A 139 -47.68 -7.42 14.58
CA PHE A 139 -48.45 -8.61 14.97
C PHE A 139 -48.68 -8.76 16.47
N THR A 140 -48.08 -7.92 17.33
CA THR A 140 -48.49 -7.83 18.74
C THR A 140 -49.83 -7.10 18.84
N PRO A 141 -50.92 -7.74 19.31
CA PRO A 141 -52.18 -7.05 19.53
C PRO A 141 -51.98 -5.98 20.59
N THR A 142 -52.30 -4.73 20.23
CA THR A 142 -52.37 -3.63 21.20
C THR A 142 -53.43 -4.01 22.23
N ARG A 143 -53.01 -4.21 23.47
CA ARG A 143 -53.88 -4.65 24.56
C ARG A 143 -54.88 -3.57 24.97
#